data_AF-A0A352CGY6-F1
#
_entry.id   AF-A0A352CGY6-F1
#
_cell.length_a   1.000
_cell.length_b   1.000
_cell.length_c   1.000
_cell.angle_alpha   90.00
_cell.angle_beta   90.00
_cell.angle_gamma   90.00
#
_symmetry.space_group_name_H-M   'P 1'
#
loop_
_entity.id
_entity.type
_entity.pdbx_description
1 polymer ?
#
loop_
_entity_poly.entity_id
_entity_poly.type
_entity_poly.pdbx_seq_one_letter_code
_entity_poly.pdbx_strand_id
1 'polypeptide(L)' 'TSIPILEYQIDQNKIRLRFQNCLDTFHMPVRWGQRQIMITTQWTETSLEGNLDPQALDGNYYWTLRRVN' A
#
# COMPACT_ATOMS: atom_id res chain seq x y z
N THR A 1 -10.10 -18.23 3.07
CA THR A 1 -10.07 -16.82 2.67
C THR A 1 -8.69 -16.32 2.96
N SER A 2 -7.94 -15.90 1.95
CA SER A 2 -6.56 -15.46 2.14
C SER A 2 -6.54 -13.99 2.54
N ILE A 3 -5.70 -13.62 3.50
CA ILE A 3 -5.55 -12.22 3.94
C ILE A 3 -4.90 -11.43 2.79
N PRO A 4 -5.50 -10.30 2.33
CA PRO A 4 -4.89 -9.46 1.32
C PRO A 4 -3.48 -9.00 1.72
N ILE A 5 -2.59 -8.88 0.75
CA ILE A 5 -1.23 -8.40 0.96
C ILE A 5 -1.13 -7.03 0.30
N LEU A 6 -0.84 -5.99 1.09
CA LEU A 6 -0.46 -4.69 0.58
C LEU A 6 1.04 -4.73 0.28
N GLU A 7 1.38 -4.77 -1.00
CA GLU A 7 2.77 -4.68 -1.44
C GLU A 7 3.18 -3.22 -1.62
N TYR A 8 4.45 -2.93 -1.31
CA TYR A 8 5.05 -1.64 -1.60
C TYR A 8 6.45 -1.74 -2.18
N GLN A 9 6.77 -0.81 -3.09
CA GLN A 9 8.11 -0.57 -3.64
C GLN A 9 8.50 0.90 -3.42
N ILE A 10 9.78 1.16 -3.20
CA ILE A 10 10.30 2.52 -3.04
C ILE A 10 11.38 2.76 -4.09
N ASP A 11 11.19 3.80 -4.88
CA ASP A 11 12.18 4.26 -5.86
C ASP A 11 12.21 5.78 -5.91
N GLN A 12 13.41 6.36 -5.81
CA GLN A 12 13.69 7.80 -6.01
C GLN A 12 12.59 8.75 -5.47
N ASN A 13 12.29 8.62 -4.18
CA ASN A 13 11.30 9.43 -3.45
C ASN A 13 9.83 9.21 -3.83
N LYS A 14 9.53 8.06 -4.45
CA LYS A 14 8.19 7.60 -4.74
C LYS A 14 7.96 6.25 -4.07
N ILE A 15 6.72 6.01 -3.67
CA ILE A 15 6.25 4.69 -3.29
C ILE A 15 5.24 4.21 -4.33
N ARG A 16 5.31 2.94 -4.66
CA ARG A 16 4.28 2.24 -5.42
C ARG A 16 3.61 1.24 -4.51
N LEU A 17 2.29 1.16 -4.59
CA LEU A 17 1.46 0.32 -3.74
C LEU A 17 0.51 -0.52 -4.60
N ARG A 18 0.28 -1.78 -4.23
CA ARG A 18 -0.80 -2.61 -4.80
C ARG A 18 -1.29 -3.65 -3.81
N PHE A 19 -2.52 -4.09 -3.95
CA PHE A 19 -3.02 -5.27 -3.26
C PHE A 19 -2.74 -6.54 -4.07
N GLN A 20 -2.45 -7.63 -3.36
CA GLN A 20 -2.29 -8.98 -3.86
C GLN A 20 -3.09 -9.95 -2.97
N ASN A 21 -3.25 -11.19 -3.41
CA ASN A 21 -3.95 -12.24 -2.66
C ASN A 21 -5.43 -11.89 -2.37
N CYS A 22 -6.06 -11.17 -3.29
CA CYS A 22 -7.44 -10.73 -3.25
C CYS A 22 -8.04 -10.76 -4.68
N LEU A 23 -9.33 -10.44 -4.81
CA LEU A 23 -10.01 -10.39 -6.12
C LEU A 23 -9.42 -9.27 -6.99
N ASP A 24 -9.38 -9.46 -8.31
CA ASP A 24 -8.81 -8.45 -9.24
C ASP A 24 -9.51 -7.10 -9.18
N THR A 25 -10.81 -7.09 -8.84
CA THR A 25 -11.63 -5.88 -8.68
C THR A 25 -11.48 -5.22 -7.31
N PHE A 26 -10.65 -5.77 -6.43
CA PHE A 26 -10.44 -5.24 -5.08
C PHE A 26 -9.77 -3.86 -5.12
N HIS A 27 -10.38 -2.94 -4.40
CA HIS A 27 -9.86 -1.61 -4.17
C HIS A 27 -10.23 -1.17 -2.76
N MET A 28 -9.31 -0.50 -2.07
CA MET A 28 -9.52 -0.07 -0.70
C MET A 28 -8.77 1.23 -0.41
N PRO A 29 -9.40 2.19 0.31
CA PRO A 29 -8.68 3.35 0.81
C PRO A 29 -7.68 2.94 1.89
N VAL A 30 -6.41 3.28 1.69
CA VAL A 30 -5.33 3.09 2.66
C VAL A 30 -4.95 4.44 3.25
N ARG A 31 -4.93 4.52 4.59
CA ARG A 31 -4.49 5.73 5.31
C ARG A 31 -2.98 5.66 5.55
N TRP A 32 -2.30 6.77 5.29
CA TRP A 32 -0.88 6.92 5.57
C TRP A 32 -0.61 8.32 6.12
N GLY A 33 -0.38 8.41 7.43
CA GLY A 33 -0.41 9.68 8.15
C GLY A 33 -1.79 10.35 8.00
N GLN A 34 -1.81 11.59 7.49
CA GLN A 34 -3.05 12.33 7.20
C GLN A 34 -3.58 12.10 5.78
N ARG A 35 -2.86 11.35 4.94
CA ARG A 35 -3.27 11.07 3.56
C ARG A 35 -4.14 9.82 3.49
N GLN A 36 -5.06 9.81 2.54
CA GLN A 36 -5.83 8.62 2.16
C GLN A 36 -5.65 8.40 0.67
N ILE A 37 -5.30 7.18 0.29
CA ILE A 37 -4.98 6.81 -1.10
C ILE A 37 -5.82 5.59 -1.46
N MET A 38 -6.53 5.64 -2.59
CA MET A 38 -7.24 4.47 -3.09
C MET A 38 -6.23 3.52 -3.75
N ILE A 39 -6.05 2.34 -3.18
CA ILE A 39 -5.12 1.33 -3.69
C ILE A 39 -5.93 0.21 -4.35
N THR A 40 -5.43 -0.29 -5.48
CA THR A 40 -6.06 -1.35 -6.27
C THR A 40 -5.13 -2.55 -6.37
N THR A 41 -5.50 -3.58 -7.15
CA THR A 41 -4.61 -4.68 -7.52
C THR A 41 -3.50 -4.28 -8.50
N GLN A 42 -3.64 -3.13 -9.14
CA GLN A 42 -2.61 -2.52 -9.99
C GLN A 42 -1.71 -1.57 -9.19
N TRP A 43 -0.49 -1.33 -9.68
CA TRP A 43 0.45 -0.41 -9.06
C TRP A 43 -0.07 1.03 -9.09
N THR A 44 -0.33 1.58 -7.90
CA THR A 44 -0.62 3.00 -7.68
C THR A 44 0.65 3.69 -7.18
N GLU A 45 1.12 4.72 -7.90
CA GLU A 45 2.30 5.50 -7.53
C GLU A 45 1.91 6.77 -6.76
N THR A 46 2.66 7.12 -5.72
CA THR A 46 2.57 8.41 -5.04
C THR A 46 3.92 8.87 -4.53
N SER A 47 4.07 10.18 -4.30
CA SER A 47 5.28 10.77 -3.74
C SER A 47 5.44 10.44 -2.25
N LEU A 48 6.63 10.02 -1.84
CA LEU A 48 7.07 10.01 -0.44
C LEU A 48 7.41 11.45 -0.03
N GLU A 49 6.39 12.28 0.17
CA GLU A 49 6.59 13.63 0.70
C GLU A 49 6.62 13.60 2.23
N GLY A 50 7.64 14.22 2.83
CA GLY A 50 7.73 14.50 4.26
C GLY A 50 7.80 13.25 5.15
N ASN A 51 9.00 12.67 5.33
CA ASN A 51 9.31 11.64 6.34
C ASN A 51 8.26 10.54 6.57
N LEU A 52 7.43 10.22 5.56
CA LEU A 52 6.39 9.21 5.68
C LEU A 52 7.06 7.84 5.71
N ASP A 53 7.06 7.21 6.88
CA ASP A 53 7.58 5.86 7.08
C ASP A 53 6.60 4.84 6.47
N PRO A 54 7.00 4.02 5.49
CA PRO A 54 6.19 2.93 4.95
C PRO A 54 5.66 1.97 6.03
N GLN A 55 6.35 1.80 7.15
CA GLN A 55 5.86 0.97 8.26
C GLN A 55 4.59 1.53 8.91
N ALA A 56 4.28 2.81 8.74
CA ALA A 56 3.00 3.37 9.19
C ALA A 56 1.78 2.76 8.43
N LEU A 57 2.01 2.01 7.35
CA LEU A 57 0.97 1.25 6.63
C LEU A 57 0.64 -0.10 7.28
N ASP A 58 1.47 -0.60 8.21
CA ASP A 58 1.37 -1.94 8.81
C ASP A 58 0.33 -2.01 9.97
N GLY A 59 -0.13 -0.85 10.46
CA GLY A 59 -1.07 -0.77 11.58
C GLY A 59 -2.52 -1.20 11.27
N ASN A 60 -2.76 -2.00 10.23
CA ASN A 60 -4.11 -2.33 9.78
C ASN A 60 -4.45 -3.81 9.91
N TYR A 61 -5.61 -4.13 10.48
CA TYR A 61 -6.07 -5.50 10.75
C TYR A 61 -6.55 -6.26 9.49
N TYR A 62 -6.75 -5.58 8.36
CA TYR A 62 -7.38 -6.19 7.18
C TYR A 62 -6.40 -6.68 6.10
N TRP A 63 -5.10 -6.44 6.26
CA TRP A 63 -4.08 -6.88 5.30
C TRP A 63 -2.73 -7.09 5.97
N THR A 64 -1.82 -7.74 5.27
CA THR A 64 -0.39 -7.84 5.64
C THR A 64 0.42 -6.88 4.78
N LEU A 65 1.36 -6.15 5.36
CA LEU A 65 2.29 -5.30 4.60
C LEU A 65 3.50 -6.10 4.11
N ARG A 66 3.88 -5.94 2.83
CA ARG A 66 5.06 -6.59 2.26
C ARG A 66 5.87 -5.64 1.38
N ARG A 67 7.16 -5.50 1.66
CA ARG A 67 8.09 -4.82 0.74
C ARG A 67 8.43 -5.75 -0.42
N VAL A 68 8.43 -5.23 -1.64
CA VAL A 68 8.99 -5.89 -2.81
C VAL A 68 10.06 -5.00 -3.45
N ASN A 69 11.02 -5.63 -4.13
CA ASN A 69 12.16 -4.93 -4.75
C ASN A 69 11.76 -4.24 -6.05
#